data_AF-A0AAN7Q767-F1
#
_entry.id   AF-A0AAN7Q767-F1
#
_cell.length_a   1.000
_cell.length_b   1.000
_cell.length_c   1.000
_cell.angle_alpha   90.00
_cell.angle_beta   90.00
_cell.angle_gamma   90.00
#
_symmetry.space_group_name_H-M   'P 1'
#
loop_
_entity.id
_entity.type
_entity.pdbx_description
1 polymer ?
#
loop_
_entity_poly.entity_id
_entity_poly.type
_entity_poly.pdbx_seq_one_letter_code
_entity_poly.pdbx_strand_id
1 'polypeptide(L)'
;MNLFRLLGDMTHLLSIVVLLLKIRTTKSCAGIALKTQELYVIVFVTRYLDFFTRYYSLYNSVLKVFFLGISVAIVWYMRYHKVVKQTYNKEEDTFRH
;
A
#
# COMPACT_ATOMS: atom_id res chain seq x y z
N MET A 1 -16.33 -9.54 14.84
CA MET A 1 -15.75 -8.23 14.46
C MET A 1 -16.53 -7.14 15.18
N ASN A 2 -15.87 -6.06 15.61
CA ASN A 2 -16.55 -4.90 16.21
C ASN A 2 -16.81 -3.84 15.14
N LEU A 3 -17.87 -3.05 15.27
CA LEU A 3 -18.24 -2.01 14.30
C LEU A 3 -17.10 -1.01 14.05
N PHE A 4 -16.45 -0.53 15.10
CA PHE A 4 -15.30 0.39 14.98
C PHE A 4 -14.14 -0.21 14.19
N ARG A 5 -13.87 -1.51 14.37
CA ARG A 5 -12.81 -2.20 13.64
C ARG A 5 -13.17 -2.33 12.16
N LEU A 6 -14.42 -2.68 11.85
CA LEU A 6 -14.90 -2.73 10.47
C LEU A 6 -14.74 -1.38 9.78
N LEU A 7 -15.18 -0.29 10.42
CA LEU A 7 -15.05 1.06 9.86
C LEU A 7 -13.58 1.45 9.65
N GLY A 8 -12.71 1.14 10.61
CA GLY A 8 -11.27 1.37 10.48
C GLY A 8 -10.66 0.63 9.28
N ASP A 9 -11.01 -0.64 9.10
CA ASP A 9 -10.54 -1.45 7.97
C ASP A 9 -11.03 -0.86 6.63
N MET A 10 -12.28 -0.39 6.56
CA MET A 10 -12.84 0.23 5.36
C MET A 10 -12.21 1.59 5.05
N THR A 11 -11.99 2.45 6.05
CA THR A 11 -11.32 3.74 5.86
C THR A 11 -9.87 3.55 5.41
N HIS A 12 -9.17 2.55 5.95
CA HIS A 12 -7.81 2.22 5.53
C HIS A 12 -7.75 1.66 4.11
N LEU A 13 -8.70 0.79 3.75
CA LEU A 13 -8.81 0.30 2.37
C LEU A 13 -9.06 1.45 1.41
N LEU A 14 -9.97 2.36 1.75
CA LEU A 14 -10.28 3.55 0.95
C LEU A 14 -9.05 4.44 0.75
N SER A 15 -8.25 4.70 1.80
CA SER A 15 -7.08 5.58 1.69
C SER A 15 -6.02 5.01 0.74
N ILE A 16 -5.77 3.70 0.82
CA ILE A 16 -4.81 3.00 -0.06
C ILE A 16 -5.29 2.98 -1.51
N VAL A 17 -6.60 2.74 -1.74
CA VAL A 17 -7.19 2.79 -3.08
C VAL A 17 -7.12 4.19 -3.66
N VAL A 18 -7.47 5.23 -2.88
CA VAL A 18 -7.39 6.63 -3.31
C VAL A 18 -5.96 7.01 -3.68
N LEU A 19 -4.97 6.56 -2.91
CA LEU A 19 -3.55 6.79 -3.23
C LEU A 19 -3.18 6.18 -4.58
N LEU A 20 -3.53 4.90 -4.81
CA LEU A 20 -3.26 4.24 -6.09
C LEU A 20 -3.96 4.96 -7.26
N LEU A 21 -5.23 5.32 -7.09
CA LEU A 21 -6.00 6.04 -8.10
C LEU A 21 -5.40 7.41 -8.39
N LYS A 22 -4.99 8.16 -7.36
CA LYS A 22 -4.30 9.44 -7.52
C LYS A 22 -3.08 9.28 -8.42
N ILE A 23 -2.16 8.35 -8.09
CA ILE A 23 -0.93 8.14 -8.87
C ILE A 23 -1.26 7.68 -10.30
N ARG A 24 -2.30 6.85 -10.48
CA ARG A 24 -2.72 6.36 -11.80
C ARG A 24 -3.29 7.47 -12.68
N THR A 25 -4.12 8.34 -12.12
CA THR A 25 -4.82 9.42 -12.84
C THR A 25 -3.88 10.59 -13.13
N THR A 26 -3.08 11.03 -12.15
CA THR A 26 -2.13 12.13 -12.36
C THR A 26 -0.86 11.70 -13.09
N LYS A 27 -0.62 10.39 -13.19
CA LYS A 27 0.63 9.81 -13.71
C LYS A 27 1.89 10.34 -13.00
N SER A 28 1.73 10.79 -11.76
CA SER A 28 2.79 11.41 -10.97
C SER A 28 2.77 10.89 -9.53
N CYS A 29 3.96 10.71 -8.97
CA CYS A 29 4.19 10.42 -7.56
C CYS A 29 4.97 11.53 -6.83
N ALA A 30 4.97 12.75 -7.37
CA ALA A 30 5.57 13.90 -6.70
C ALA A 30 4.95 14.11 -5.29
N GLY A 31 5.81 14.35 -4.30
CA GLY A 31 5.42 14.51 -2.89
C GLY A 31 5.05 13.20 -2.17
N ILE A 32 5.24 12.04 -2.78
CA ILE A 32 5.03 10.73 -2.13
C ILE A 32 6.39 10.10 -1.82
N ALA A 33 6.65 9.85 -0.54
CA ALA A 33 7.85 9.15 -0.08
C ALA A 33 7.79 7.66 -0.47
N LEU A 34 8.70 7.24 -1.35
CA LEU A 34 8.80 5.85 -1.80
C LEU A 34 9.19 4.94 -0.64
N LYS A 35 10.12 5.40 0.21
CA LYS A 35 10.62 4.65 1.36
C LYS A 35 9.51 4.27 2.32
N THR A 36 8.59 5.19 2.59
CA THR A 36 7.42 4.94 3.42
C THR A 36 6.49 3.89 2.80
N GLN A 37 6.30 3.91 1.48
CA GLN A 37 5.51 2.88 0.79
C GLN A 37 6.17 1.50 0.88
N GLU A 38 7.50 1.42 0.76
CA GLU A 38 8.26 0.17 0.96
C GLU A 38 8.14 -0.34 2.40
N LEU A 39 8.21 0.53 3.39
CA LEU A 39 7.99 0.18 4.80
C LEU A 39 6.56 -0.32 5.03
N TYR A 40 5.54 0.28 4.42
CA TYR A 40 4.16 -0.23 4.49
C TYR A 40 4.04 -1.66 3.94
N VAL A 41 4.71 -1.95 2.82
CA VAL A 41 4.75 -3.32 2.28
C VAL A 41 5.39 -4.28 3.28
N ILE A 42 6.53 -3.93 3.88
CA ILE A 42 7.20 -4.76 4.90
C ILE A 42 6.28 -5.02 6.09
N VAL A 43 5.58 -4.00 6.59
CA VAL A 43 4.61 -4.13 7.68
C VAL A 43 3.49 -5.10 7.31
N PHE A 44 2.92 -5.00 6.11
CA PHE A 44 1.84 -5.90 5.69
C PHE A 44 2.32 -7.32 5.46
N VAL A 45 3.49 -7.52 4.85
CA VAL A 45 4.10 -8.84 4.66
C VAL A 45 4.31 -9.52 6.00
N THR A 46 5.01 -8.85 6.92
CA THR A 46 5.31 -9.41 8.26
C THR A 46 4.06 -9.66 9.08
N ARG A 47 3.05 -8.79 8.99
CA ARG A 47 1.77 -8.94 9.70
C ARG A 47 0.92 -10.09 9.15
N TYR A 48 0.98 -10.36 7.85
CA TYR A 48 0.11 -11.34 7.18
C TYR A 48 0.81 -12.67 6.89
N LEU A 49 1.98 -12.95 7.49
CA LEU A 49 2.64 -14.27 7.40
C LEU A 49 1.74 -15.41 7.91
N ASP A 50 0.83 -15.12 8.84
CA ASP A 50 -0.15 -16.06 9.36
C ASP A 50 -1.17 -16.53 8.31
N PHE A 51 -1.29 -15.86 7.17
CA PHE A 51 -2.21 -16.17 6.08
C PHE A 51 -2.11 -17.62 5.59
N PHE A 52 -0.89 -18.18 5.50
CA PHE A 52 -0.67 -19.55 5.05
C PHE A 52 -0.90 -20.60 6.14
N THR A 53 -0.99 -20.18 7.40
CA THR A 53 -1.04 -21.09 8.56
C THR A 53 -2.42 -21.16 9.21
N ARG A 54 -3.21 -20.09 9.13
CA ARG A 54 -4.51 -19.98 9.79
C ARG A 54 -5.54 -19.31 8.91
N TYR A 55 -6.57 -20.06 8.56
CA TYR A 55 -7.78 -19.52 7.94
C TYR A 55 -8.78 -19.10 9.01
N TYR A 56 -9.14 -17.82 9.02
CA TYR A 56 -10.15 -17.27 9.96
C TYR A 56 -11.52 -17.09 9.29
N SER A 57 -11.55 -16.45 8.12
CA SER A 57 -12.77 -16.11 7.38
C SER A 57 -12.40 -15.64 5.97
N LEU A 58 -13.34 -15.75 5.04
CA LEU A 58 -13.22 -15.23 3.68
C LEU A 58 -12.95 -13.72 3.70
N TYR A 59 -13.68 -12.94 4.51
CA TYR A 59 -13.52 -11.50 4.61
C TYR A 59 -12.08 -11.10 5.00
N ASN A 60 -11.54 -11.74 6.04
CA ASN A 60 -10.18 -11.47 6.52
C ASN A 60 -9.12 -11.86 5.47
N SER A 61 -9.33 -13.00 4.80
CA SER A 61 -8.41 -13.49 3.76
C SER A 61 -8.39 -12.55 2.56
N VAL A 62 -9.56 -12.11 2.09
CA VAL A 62 -9.72 -11.16 0.99
C VAL A 62 -9.05 -9.82 1.36
N LEU A 63 -9.33 -9.26 2.54
CA LEU A 63 -8.71 -8.01 2.95
C LEU A 63 -7.18 -8.09 3.00
N LYS A 64 -6.61 -9.16 3.56
CA LYS A 64 -5.14 -9.35 3.60
C LYS A 64 -4.53 -9.31 2.20
N VAL A 65 -5.14 -10.01 1.25
CA VAL A 65 -4.70 -10.03 -0.15
C VAL A 65 -4.84 -8.65 -0.81
N PHE A 66 -5.95 -7.94 -0.57
CA PHE A 66 -6.15 -6.60 -1.11
C PHE A 66 -5.15 -5.58 -0.57
N PHE A 67 -4.93 -5.56 0.76
CA PHE A 67 -3.95 -4.66 1.38
C PHE A 67 -2.54 -4.93 0.85
N LEU A 68 -2.11 -6.20 0.86
CA LEU A 68 -0.80 -6.58 0.37
C LEU A 68 -0.64 -6.27 -1.13
N GLY A 69 -1.62 -6.66 -1.94
CA GLY A 69 -1.60 -6.48 -3.39
C GLY A 69 -1.56 -5.01 -3.80
N ILE A 70 -2.38 -4.15 -3.20
CA ILE A 70 -2.38 -2.73 -3.55
C ILE A 70 -1.10 -2.04 -3.06
N SER A 71 -0.61 -2.33 -1.86
CA SER A 71 0.65 -1.74 -1.37
C SER A 71 1.84 -2.12 -2.25
N VAL A 72 1.94 -3.39 -2.66
CA VAL A 72 2.97 -3.83 -3.63
C VAL A 72 2.77 -3.15 -4.99
N ALA A 73 1.53 -3.03 -5.46
CA ALA A 73 1.22 -2.34 -6.71
C ALA A 73 1.64 -0.86 -6.68
N ILE A 74 1.43 -0.15 -5.58
CA ILE A 74 1.87 1.26 -5.41
C ILE A 74 3.39 1.36 -5.53
N VAL A 75 4.14 0.54 -4.78
CA VAL A 75 5.61 0.51 -4.84
C VAL A 75 6.08 0.17 -6.25
N TRP A 76 5.48 -0.84 -6.88
CA TRP A 76 5.81 -1.24 -8.24
C TRP A 76 5.56 -0.10 -9.23
N TYR A 77 4.42 0.57 -9.12
CA TYR A 77 4.05 1.69 -9.99
C TYR A 77 5.01 2.86 -9.82
N MET A 78 5.47 3.16 -8.60
CA MET A 78 6.48 4.20 -8.36
C MET A 78 7.88 3.81 -8.87
N ARG A 79 8.30 2.54 -8.73
CA ARG A 79 9.64 2.07 -9.09
C ARG A 79 9.83 1.81 -10.59
N TYR A 80 8.82 1.25 -11.24
CA TYR A 80 8.96 0.64 -12.58
C TYR A 80 8.12 1.32 -13.67
N HIS A 81 7.05 2.03 -13.33
CA HIS A 81 6.25 2.70 -14.36
C HIS A 81 7.05 3.87 -14.97
N LYS A 82 7.28 3.82 -16.29
CA LYS A 82 8.18 4.71 -17.04
C LYS A 82 7.96 6.20 -16.73
N VAL A 83 6.70 6.63 -16.70
CA VAL A 83 6.34 8.05 -16.49
C VAL A 83 6.40 8.43 -15.01
N VAL A 84 5.95 7.55 -14.12
CA VAL A 84 5.74 7.91 -12.70
C VAL A 84 7.08 7.95 -11.97
N LYS A 85 7.97 7.01 -12.28
CA LYS A 85 9.34 6.97 -11.74
C LYS A 85 10.09 8.30 -11.95
N GLN A 86 9.85 8.98 -13.07
CA GLN A 86 10.50 10.26 -13.38
C GLN A 86 10.05 11.42 -12.48
N THR A 87 8.84 11.31 -11.90
CA THR A 87 8.26 12.33 -11.01
C THR A 87 8.63 12.12 -9.54
N TYR A 88 9.35 11.05 -9.21
CA TYR A 88 9.81 10.80 -7.85
C TYR A 88 11.01 11.68 -7.49
N ASN A 89 10.86 12.53 -6.48
CA ASN A 89 11.96 13.36 -5.98
C ASN A 89 12.73 12.65 -4.85
N LYS A 90 13.89 12.10 -5.18
CA LYS A 90 14.77 11.42 -4.20
C LYS A 90 15.43 12.38 -3.23
N GLU A 91 15.63 13.63 -3.63
CA GLU A 91 16.27 14.66 -2.79
C GLU A 91 15.36 15.15 -1.68
N GLU A 92 14.04 15.05 -1.87
CA GLU A 92 13.05 15.33 -0.81
C GLU A 92 12.87 14.12 0.12
N ASP A 93 12.97 12.90 -0.42
CA ASP A 93 12.85 11.66 0.35
C ASP A 93 14.19 11.28 1.01
N THR A 94 14.69 12.12 1.92
CA THR A 94 16.05 12.01 2.51
C THR A 94 16.17 11.02 3.67
N PHE A 95 15.08 10.39 4.10
CA PHE A 95 15.09 9.51 5.28
C PHE A 95 16.16 8.42 5.14
N ARG A 96 17.03 8.27 6.14
CA ARG A 96 18.09 7.24 6.14
C ARG A 96 17.49 5.91 6.62
N HIS A 97 17.57 4.90 5.77
CA HIS A 97 17.01 3.54 5.93
C HIS A 97 18.03 2.59 5.32
#